data_AF-A0A255PSC6-F1
#
_entry.id   AF-A0A255PSC6-F1
#
_cell.length_a   1.000
_cell.length_b   1.000
_cell.length_c   1.000
_cell.angle_alpha   90.00
_cell.angle_beta   90.00
_cell.angle_gamma   90.00
#
_symmetry.space_group_name_H-M   'P 1'
#
loop_
_entity.id
_entity.type
_entity.pdbx_description
1 polymer ?
#
loop_
_entity_poly.entity_id
_entity_poly.type
_entity_poly.pdbx_seq_one_letter_code
_entity_poly.pdbx_strand_id
1 'polypeptide(L)'
;MLKRLAAAVGGLALALGGVVAAAPAANATPQACFYQVLEQHPGADPAVVEHACRTAADGSPESVRACYFELRREYVPAQLALDACRRASQE
;
A
#
# COMPACT_ATOMS: atom_id res chain seq x y z
N MET A 1 44.16 12.53 0.93
CA MET A 1 44.19 11.11 0.52
C MET A 1 42.81 10.50 0.75
N LEU A 2 42.04 10.25 -0.30
CA LEU A 2 40.76 9.54 -0.20
C LEU A 2 40.79 8.37 -1.19
N LYS A 3 40.62 7.16 -0.66
CA LYS A 3 40.78 5.87 -1.34
C LYS A 3 39.75 5.72 -2.47
N ARG A 4 40.26 5.54 -3.70
CA ARG A 4 39.56 4.88 -4.81
C ARG A 4 39.40 3.40 -4.47
N LEU A 5 38.24 2.82 -4.77
CA LEU A 5 37.94 1.40 -5.02
C LEU A 5 36.41 1.35 -5.18
N ALA A 6 35.76 0.77 -6.18
CA ALA A 6 36.16 0.04 -7.37
C ALA A 6 34.92 0.04 -8.29
N ALA A 7 35.11 0.14 -9.60
CA ALA A 7 34.07 -0.20 -10.56
C ALA A 7 34.75 -0.70 -11.84
N ALA A 8 35.27 -1.92 -11.78
CA ALA A 8 35.63 -2.65 -12.99
C ALA A 8 34.34 -3.22 -13.58
N VAL A 9 33.84 -2.49 -14.56
CA VAL A 9 32.73 -2.84 -15.45
C VAL A 9 33.12 -4.10 -16.25
N GLY A 10 32.41 -5.19 -16.01
CA GLY A 10 32.41 -6.39 -16.85
C GLY A 10 30.98 -6.65 -17.30
N GLY A 11 30.71 -6.43 -18.58
CA GLY A 11 29.36 -6.32 -19.14
C GLY A 11 28.65 -7.65 -19.35
N LEU A 12 27.31 -7.57 -19.35
CA LEU A 12 26.42 -8.43 -20.12
C LEU A 12 25.23 -7.57 -20.55
N ALA A 13 25.26 -7.15 -21.81
CA ALA A 13 24.18 -6.45 -22.47
C ALA A 13 22.99 -7.41 -22.64
N LEU A 14 21.94 -7.20 -21.86
CA LEU A 14 20.60 -7.74 -22.16
C LEU A 14 19.80 -6.63 -22.83
N ALA A 15 19.96 -6.58 -24.14
CA ALA A 15 19.11 -5.84 -25.05
C ALA A 15 17.71 -6.48 -25.04
N LEU A 16 16.74 -5.82 -24.41
CA LEU A 16 15.31 -5.88 -24.70
C LEU A 16 14.70 -4.61 -24.06
N GLY A 17 14.45 -3.60 -24.91
CA GLY A 17 13.91 -2.32 -24.51
C GLY A 17 12.55 -2.48 -23.83
N GLY A 18 12.50 -2.09 -22.56
CA GLY A 18 11.32 -2.21 -21.73
C GLY A 18 11.73 -2.03 -20.28
N VAL A 19 12.12 -0.81 -19.92
CA VAL A 19 12.31 -0.41 -18.52
C VAL A 19 10.97 -0.56 -17.80
N VAL A 20 10.67 -1.76 -17.31
CA VAL A 20 9.81 -1.89 -16.14
C VAL A 20 10.72 -1.60 -14.96
N ALA A 21 10.98 -0.31 -14.76
CA ALA A 21 11.35 0.18 -13.46
C ALA A 21 10.15 -0.15 -12.56
N ALA A 22 10.19 -1.32 -11.93
CA ALA A 22 9.33 -1.60 -10.79
C ALA A 22 9.76 -0.61 -9.70
N ALA A 23 9.18 0.58 -9.76
CA ALA A 23 9.21 1.52 -8.65
C ALA A 23 8.64 0.77 -7.44
N PRO A 24 9.24 0.92 -6.25
CA PRO A 24 8.65 0.36 -5.05
C PRO A 24 7.24 0.93 -4.96
N ALA A 25 6.27 0.04 -4.89
CA ALA A 25 4.86 0.40 -4.85
C ALA A 25 4.55 1.03 -3.48
N ALA A 26 4.92 2.30 -3.30
CA ALA A 26 4.39 3.22 -2.27
C ALA A 26 2.89 3.52 -2.47
N ASN A 27 2.24 2.75 -3.34
CA ASN A 27 0.80 2.73 -3.54
C ASN A 27 0.27 1.29 -3.38
N ALA A 28 1.09 0.29 -3.01
CA ALA A 28 0.54 -1.04 -2.78
C ALA A 28 -0.24 -1.11 -1.46
N THR A 29 0.02 -0.21 -0.51
CA THR A 29 -0.53 -0.24 0.84
C THR A 29 -2.03 0.11 0.87
N PRO A 30 -2.54 1.16 0.18
CA PRO A 30 -3.97 1.47 0.20
C PRO A 30 -4.75 0.52 -0.71
N GLN A 31 -4.18 0.14 -1.86
CA GLN A 31 -4.77 -0.89 -2.73
C GLN A 31 -4.87 -2.25 -2.03
N ALA A 32 -3.88 -2.68 -1.25
CA ALA A 32 -3.96 -3.93 -0.50
C ALA A 32 -5.06 -3.90 0.56
N CYS A 33 -5.24 -2.77 1.26
CA CYS A 33 -6.38 -2.56 2.15
C CYS A 33 -7.71 -2.70 1.39
N PHE A 34 -7.83 -2.04 0.23
CA PHE A 34 -9.05 -2.08 -0.58
C PHE A 34 -9.43 -3.50 -1.00
N TYR A 35 -8.48 -4.25 -1.58
CA TYR A 35 -8.73 -5.62 -2.01
C TYR A 35 -9.02 -6.54 -0.83
N GLN A 36 -8.29 -6.40 0.28
CA GLN A 36 -8.52 -7.21 1.49
C GLN A 36 -9.95 -7.04 2.02
N VAL A 37 -10.45 -5.80 2.07
CA VAL A 37 -11.81 -5.52 2.56
C VAL A 37 -12.85 -6.08 1.61
N LEU A 38 -12.75 -5.86 0.30
CA LEU A 38 -13.75 -6.34 -0.66
C LEU A 38 -13.73 -7.86 -0.86
N GLU A 39 -12.58 -8.51 -0.70
CA GLU A 39 -12.47 -9.97 -0.75
C GLU A 39 -13.20 -10.62 0.43
N GLN A 40 -13.06 -10.06 1.63
CA GLN A 40 -13.64 -10.62 2.86
C GLN A 40 -15.02 -10.03 3.21
N HIS A 41 -15.37 -8.89 2.62
CA HIS A 41 -16.62 -8.18 2.84
C HIS A 41 -17.11 -7.51 1.53
N PRO A 42 -17.54 -8.32 0.53
CA PRO A 42 -17.92 -7.83 -0.80
C PRO A 42 -19.18 -6.95 -0.82
N GLY A 43 -19.90 -6.85 0.29
CA GLY A 43 -21.08 -6.01 0.44
C GLY A 43 -20.79 -4.55 0.82
N ALA A 44 -19.56 -4.19 1.19
CA ALA A 44 -19.21 -2.80 1.44
C ALA A 44 -19.17 -1.99 0.14
N ASP A 45 -19.52 -0.71 0.23
CA ASP A 45 -19.39 0.21 -0.89
C ASP A 45 -17.91 0.38 -1.30
N PRO A 46 -17.51 -0.01 -2.53
CA PRO A 46 -16.14 0.12 -2.99
C PRO A 46 -15.60 1.55 -2.91
N ALA A 47 -16.42 2.57 -3.17
CA ALA A 47 -15.98 3.97 -3.13
C ALA A 47 -15.63 4.40 -1.70
N VAL A 48 -16.41 3.95 -0.71
CA VAL A 48 -16.15 4.23 0.71
C VAL A 48 -14.91 3.48 1.18
N VAL A 49 -14.77 2.20 0.80
CA VAL A 49 -13.59 1.40 1.14
C VAL A 49 -12.31 2.02 0.57
N GLU A 50 -12.32 2.43 -0.70
CA GLU A 50 -11.15 3.05 -1.34
C GLU A 50 -10.80 4.38 -0.68
N HIS A 51 -11.79 5.19 -0.33
CA HIS A 51 -11.58 6.44 0.40
C HIS A 51 -11.00 6.21 1.81
N ALA A 52 -11.54 5.24 2.56
CA ALA A 52 -11.06 4.88 3.88
C ALA A 52 -9.61 4.39 3.83
N CYS A 53 -9.28 3.49 2.90
CA CYS A 53 -7.92 2.98 2.74
C CYS A 53 -6.92 4.07 2.34
N ARG A 54 -7.30 5.01 1.45
CA ARG A 54 -6.46 6.17 1.13
C ARG A 54 -6.24 7.10 2.33
N THR A 55 -7.22 7.20 3.22
CA THR A 55 -7.09 8.01 4.44
C THR A 55 -5.95 7.49 5.31
N ALA A 56 -5.86 6.17 5.52
CA ALA A 56 -4.80 5.58 6.33
C ALA A 56 -3.39 5.63 5.70
N ALA A 57 -3.25 6.05 4.44
CA ALA A 57 -1.98 6.10 3.72
C ALA A 57 -0.97 7.09 4.32
N ASP A 58 -1.42 8.07 5.11
CA ASP A 58 -0.50 9.03 5.75
C ASP A 58 0.31 8.43 6.92
N GLY A 59 -0.02 7.21 7.36
CA GLY A 59 0.73 6.50 8.41
C GLY A 59 0.43 6.92 9.85
N SER A 60 -0.32 8.00 10.07
CA SER A 60 -0.59 8.54 11.41
C SER A 60 -1.61 7.70 12.20
N PRO A 61 -1.50 7.66 13.55
CA PRO A 61 -2.52 7.02 14.38
C PRO A 61 -3.94 7.59 14.17
N GLU A 62 -4.04 8.88 13.87
CA GLU A 62 -5.29 9.58 13.59
C GLU A 62 -5.94 9.09 12.30
N SER A 63 -5.16 8.87 11.25
CA SER A 63 -5.68 8.42 9.96
C SER A 63 -6.06 6.95 9.94
N VAL A 64 -5.30 6.10 10.63
CA VAL A 64 -5.67 4.69 10.86
C VAL A 64 -7.00 4.62 11.61
N ARG A 65 -7.20 5.51 12.59
CA ARG A 65 -8.45 5.62 13.34
C ARG A 65 -9.59 6.13 12.43
N ALA A 66 -9.36 7.12 11.58
CA ALA A 66 -10.35 7.63 10.64
C ALA A 66 -10.78 6.55 9.63
N CYS A 67 -9.83 5.86 9.02
CA CYS A 67 -10.07 4.69 8.16
C CYS A 67 -10.92 3.63 8.88
N TYR A 68 -10.56 3.29 10.11
CA TYR A 68 -11.30 2.31 10.90
C TYR A 68 -12.77 2.73 11.09
N PHE A 69 -13.03 4.00 11.43
CA PHE A 69 -14.39 4.47 11.64
C PHE A 69 -15.24 4.46 10.37
N GLU A 70 -14.68 4.85 9.22
CA GLU A 70 -15.39 4.79 7.94
C GLU A 70 -15.74 3.34 7.56
N LEU A 71 -14.80 2.40 7.66
CA LEU A 71 -15.09 0.99 7.40
C LEU A 71 -16.14 0.41 8.37
N ARG A 72 -16.14 0.85 9.64
CA ARG A 72 -17.16 0.43 10.61
C ARG A 72 -18.55 0.97 10.30
N ARG A 73 -18.66 2.15 9.69
CA ARG A 73 -19.95 2.71 9.22
C ARG A 73 -20.51 1.90 8.05
N GLU A 74 -19.64 1.34 7.23
CA GLU A 74 -19.97 0.35 6.19
C GLU A 74 -20.16 -1.08 6.72
N TYR A 75 -20.33 -1.25 8.03
CA TYR A 75 -20.54 -2.53 8.69
C TYR A 75 -19.41 -3.56 8.51
N VAL A 76 -18.25 -3.17 7.99
CA VAL A 76 -17.06 -4.03 7.85
C VAL A 76 -16.64 -4.54 9.24
N PRO A 77 -16.44 -5.86 9.45
CA PRO A 77 -16.07 -6.42 10.76
C PRO A 77 -14.87 -5.71 11.40
N ALA A 78 -14.93 -5.51 12.71
CA ALA A 78 -13.95 -4.67 13.43
C ALA A 78 -12.49 -5.12 13.28
N GLN A 79 -12.24 -6.43 13.29
CA GLN A 79 -10.88 -6.96 13.08
C GLN A 79 -10.40 -6.72 11.65
N LEU A 80 -11.24 -7.01 10.65
CA LEU A 80 -10.94 -6.76 9.24
C LEU A 80 -10.64 -5.28 8.99
N ALA A 81 -11.47 -4.38 9.51
CA ALA A 81 -11.27 -2.94 9.38
C ALA A 81 -9.93 -2.49 9.99
N LEU A 82 -9.62 -2.92 11.21
CA LEU A 82 -8.38 -2.54 11.88
C LEU A 82 -7.13 -3.06 11.16
N ASP A 83 -7.16 -4.32 10.71
CA ASP A 83 -6.02 -4.95 10.05
C ASP A 83 -5.79 -4.34 8.65
N ALA A 84 -6.87 -4.06 7.90
CA ALA A 84 -6.78 -3.40 6.61
C ALA A 84 -6.22 -1.97 6.74
N CYS A 85 -6.72 -1.17 7.69
CA CYS A 85 -6.23 0.19 7.90
C CYS A 85 -4.76 0.22 8.39
N ARG A 86 -4.35 -0.73 9.23
CA ARG A 86 -2.94 -0.88 9.63
C ARG A 86 -2.04 -1.29 8.46
N ARG A 87 -2.56 -2.08 7.52
CA ARG A 87 -1.83 -2.45 6.31
C ARG A 87 -1.66 -1.24 5.38
N ALA A 88 -2.70 -0.42 5.26
CA ALA A 88 -2.64 0.82 4.49
C ALA A 88 -1.64 1.84 5.05
N SER A 89 -1.34 1.81 6.35
CA SER A 89 -0.42 2.74 7.01
C SER A 89 1.05 2.28 7.03
N GLN A 90 1.37 1.13 6.44
CA GLN A 90 2.72 0.54 6.44
C GLN A 90 3.46 0.88 5.13
N GLU A 91 3.88 2.14 5.00
CA GLU A 91 4.83 2.61 3.97
C GLU A 91 6.29 2.50 4.44
#